data_AF-V6T8S3-F1
#
_entry.id   AF-V6T8S3-F1
#
_cell.length_a   1.000
_cell.length_b   1.000
_cell.length_c   1.000
_cell.angle_alpha   90.00
_cell.angle_beta   90.00
_cell.angle_gamma   90.00
#
_symmetry.space_group_name_H-M   'P 1'
#
loop_
_entity.id
_entity.type
_entity.pdbx_description
1 polymer ?
#
loop_
_entity_poly.entity_id
_entity_poly.type
_entity_poly.pdbx_seq_one_letter_code
_entity_poly.pdbx_strand_id
1 'polypeptide(L)'
;MNSKGGRGNQRGGFDRRRSKPKNTPEVEEQPYDFSFLVTDYITAQTTPMLENVRRKIEEGAEGVPIPSLASEILLASFVKDMRTWFKEEVRKELFTYPQKETLNRWLFDMLATPSESIAGEVGNNLLKYPMRLKDDPDVIARELFLSIPMRIKPSYPDTQRLKSDAIEYRKVSMQFLTRMKTRFEKQAETDEQTRKDLEQLEGDLLAFDPAILHIHVLEARLKTASESATTFVSKYLKSDVHGICNRLADLAMEYSTKKPAFTDDDFEVVLTAEGIEHTVEAKYVVKLPDNLSHSLDLKFKLSSIHFYKLRELYKRTSGKRFDPEMKMFSKLLFILLRRYHTFFGTERFEGTSFHAAAPENIFRRLKSFLEVSQECFASPLNCFFSQFCSAFPEIDVFFGSLGSFFDYDIAEGSFECGPPYTLECMDRTAKHIIRTLDKSENRRPIMFVVFVPEWRVPPAQYHLDLEESAYTRFHFCAPGGKHYYVSGEQHEPKCIASKGALTNEKVGRYYLVPHGTHVYFVCNDAGFKRYAKGSEDYLEKAADDILRVLMDPLDRNDNNMHYARDYVTIGNGELIDWSTKEVKTDQVQEPKLKMGLKG
;
A
#
# COMPACT_ATOMS: atom_id res chain seq x y z
N MET A 1 9.47 -58.75 -64.53
CA MET A 1 9.50 -60.12 -63.97
C MET A 1 9.00 -60.05 -62.53
N ASN A 2 7.98 -60.87 -62.25
CA ASN A 2 7.65 -61.58 -60.99
C ASN A 2 8.16 -61.04 -59.64
N SER A 3 7.46 -61.10 -58.51
CA SER A 3 6.08 -61.44 -58.13
C SER A 3 6.06 -61.52 -56.59
N LYS A 4 4.97 -61.06 -55.98
CA LYS A 4 4.26 -61.63 -54.81
C LYS A 4 4.88 -61.63 -53.40
N GLY A 5 4.04 -61.12 -52.48
CA GLY A 5 3.75 -61.70 -51.14
C GLY A 5 4.25 -60.86 -49.96
N GLY A 6 3.50 -60.52 -48.92
CA GLY A 6 2.13 -60.81 -48.52
C GLY A 6 1.86 -60.19 -47.13
N ARG A 7 0.72 -59.48 -47.03
CA ARG A 7 -0.13 -59.06 -45.88
C ARG A 7 0.39 -59.10 -44.43
N GLY A 8 0.20 -57.96 -43.75
CA GLY A 8 0.00 -57.84 -42.30
C GLY A 8 -0.27 -56.39 -41.88
N ASN A 9 -1.54 -56.03 -41.66
CA ASN A 9 -2.03 -54.67 -41.40
C ASN A 9 -2.16 -54.46 -39.88
N GLN A 10 -1.59 -53.41 -39.28
CA GLN A 10 -2.17 -52.69 -38.13
C GLN A 10 -1.43 -51.37 -37.83
N ARG A 11 -2.23 -50.44 -37.30
CA ARG A 11 -2.09 -48.98 -37.27
C ARG A 11 -1.32 -48.49 -36.03
N GLY A 12 -0.77 -47.28 -36.09
CA GLY A 12 -0.41 -46.50 -34.90
C GLY A 12 0.83 -45.62 -35.06
N GLY A 13 0.76 -44.61 -35.93
CA GLY A 13 1.88 -43.71 -36.21
C GLY A 13 2.12 -42.66 -35.12
N PHE A 14 3.40 -42.54 -34.77
CA PHE A 14 4.10 -41.33 -34.33
C PHE A 14 3.66 -40.67 -33.01
N ASP A 15 4.29 -41.19 -31.95
CA ASP A 15 4.72 -40.46 -30.77
C ASP A 15 5.54 -39.20 -31.17
N ARG A 16 4.88 -38.03 -31.18
CA ARG A 16 5.56 -36.74 -31.17
C ARG A 16 5.49 -36.18 -29.75
N ARG A 17 6.58 -36.41 -29.01
CA ARG A 17 7.02 -35.57 -27.89
C ARG A 17 6.78 -34.11 -28.27
N ARG A 18 5.77 -33.48 -27.67
CA ARG A 18 5.58 -32.02 -27.77
C ARG A 18 6.81 -31.38 -27.14
N SER A 19 7.64 -30.78 -27.98
CA SER A 19 8.74 -29.93 -27.57
C SER A 19 8.21 -28.82 -26.66
N LYS A 20 8.84 -28.66 -25.49
CA LYS A 20 8.62 -27.50 -24.60
C LYS A 20 8.69 -26.20 -25.43
N PRO A 21 7.79 -25.23 -25.20
CA PRO A 21 7.88 -23.93 -25.85
C PRO A 21 9.23 -23.28 -25.49
N LYS A 22 10.00 -22.89 -26.52
CA LYS A 22 11.41 -22.48 -26.40
C LYS A 22 11.65 -21.08 -25.78
N ASN A 23 10.63 -20.39 -25.30
CA ASN A 23 10.75 -19.01 -24.77
C ASN A 23 9.92 -18.81 -23.49
N THR A 24 10.09 -19.67 -22.49
CA THR A 24 9.68 -19.33 -21.12
C THR A 24 10.97 -19.06 -20.34
N PRO A 25 11.22 -17.82 -19.88
CA PRO A 25 12.39 -17.54 -19.04
C PRO A 25 12.39 -18.48 -17.84
N GLU A 26 13.47 -19.22 -17.62
CA GLU A 26 13.65 -19.96 -16.37
C GLU A 26 13.73 -18.93 -15.23
N VAL A 27 12.74 -18.98 -14.35
CA VAL A 27 12.67 -18.20 -13.12
C VAL A 27 13.60 -18.89 -12.13
N GLU A 28 14.91 -18.64 -12.23
CA GLU A 28 15.90 -19.31 -11.37
C GLU A 28 15.73 -18.99 -9.87
N GLU A 29 15.08 -17.89 -9.49
CA GLU A 29 14.68 -17.63 -8.09
C GLU A 29 13.23 -17.14 -8.00
N GLN A 30 12.44 -17.79 -7.13
CA GLN A 30 11.06 -17.41 -6.85
C GLN A 30 11.02 -16.11 -6.03
N PRO A 31 10.06 -15.20 -6.26
CA PRO A 31 9.94 -13.96 -5.50
C PRO A 31 9.31 -14.15 -4.10
N TYR A 32 9.36 -15.36 -3.56
CA TYR A 32 8.77 -15.77 -2.28
C TYR A 32 9.53 -16.99 -1.75
N ASP A 33 9.50 -17.19 -0.43
CA ASP A 33 10.05 -18.37 0.23
C ASP A 33 9.02 -18.98 1.18
N PHE A 34 8.38 -20.05 0.71
CA PHE A 34 7.45 -20.83 1.50
C PHE A 34 8.09 -22.10 2.08
N SER A 35 9.42 -22.27 2.06
CA SER A 35 10.07 -23.49 2.57
C SER A 35 9.88 -23.70 4.08
N PHE A 36 9.54 -22.63 4.81
CA PHE A 36 9.48 -22.65 6.27
C PHE A 36 8.14 -23.19 6.77
N LEU A 37 8.17 -24.26 7.57
CA LEU A 37 7.02 -24.78 8.32
C LEU A 37 7.08 -24.17 9.73
N VAL A 38 6.19 -23.22 10.02
CA VAL A 38 6.11 -22.54 11.32
C VAL A 38 5.31 -23.40 12.29
N THR A 39 5.99 -24.18 13.13
CA THR A 39 5.41 -24.72 14.37
C THR A 39 6.25 -24.44 15.62
N ASP A 40 7.47 -23.93 15.49
CA ASP A 40 8.41 -23.97 16.63
C ASP A 40 8.76 -22.60 17.26
N TYR A 41 8.36 -21.45 16.67
CA TYR A 41 8.89 -20.14 17.10
C TYR A 41 7.96 -18.91 17.01
N ILE A 42 6.72 -19.04 16.52
CA ILE A 42 5.73 -17.95 16.55
C ILE A 42 4.54 -18.43 17.36
N THR A 43 4.23 -17.70 18.42
CA THR A 43 3.05 -17.94 19.25
C THR A 43 2.21 -16.68 19.18
N ALA A 44 1.08 -16.76 18.49
CA ALA A 44 0.15 -15.65 18.37
C ALA A 44 -1.28 -16.17 18.11
N GLN A 45 -2.27 -15.37 18.51
CA GLN A 45 -3.69 -15.67 18.35
C GLN A 45 -4.35 -14.58 17.50
N THR A 46 -5.34 -14.97 16.72
CA THR A 46 -6.15 -14.03 15.92
C THR A 46 -7.56 -14.01 16.47
N THR A 47 -8.49 -13.32 15.80
CA THR A 47 -9.88 -13.30 16.26
C THR A 47 -10.44 -14.73 16.38
N PRO A 48 -11.23 -15.05 17.43
CA PRO A 48 -11.78 -16.41 17.62
C PRO A 48 -12.58 -16.92 16.41
N MET A 49 -13.20 -16.00 15.67
CA MET A 49 -13.94 -16.31 14.45
C MET A 49 -13.00 -16.81 13.35
N LEU A 50 -11.90 -16.10 13.09
CA LEU A 50 -10.93 -16.49 12.08
C LEU A 50 -10.21 -17.78 12.47
N GLU A 51 -9.88 -17.96 13.74
CA GLU A 51 -9.32 -19.23 14.25
C GLU A 51 -10.25 -20.41 13.97
N ASN A 52 -11.56 -20.22 14.19
CA ASN A 52 -12.55 -21.25 13.87
C ASN A 52 -12.62 -21.56 12.37
N VAL A 53 -12.54 -20.54 11.49
CA VAL A 53 -12.51 -20.76 10.04
C VAL A 53 -11.24 -21.51 9.62
N ARG A 54 -10.07 -21.09 10.12
CA ARG A 54 -8.78 -21.75 9.86
C ARG A 54 -8.81 -23.21 10.28
N ARG A 55 -9.26 -23.49 11.51
CA ARG A 55 -9.44 -24.86 12.01
C ARG A 55 -10.35 -25.69 11.11
N LYS A 56 -11.50 -25.14 10.70
CA LYS A 56 -12.42 -25.84 9.78
C LYS A 56 -11.77 -26.16 8.44
N ILE A 57 -10.98 -25.24 7.87
CA ILE A 57 -10.23 -25.48 6.62
C ILE A 57 -9.19 -26.60 6.83
N GLU A 58 -8.43 -26.54 7.92
CA GLU A 58 -7.41 -27.53 8.27
C GLU A 58 -8.00 -28.93 8.51
N GLU A 59 -9.17 -29.00 9.15
CA GLU A 59 -9.90 -30.23 9.42
C GLU A 59 -10.64 -30.77 8.19
N GLY A 60 -10.90 -29.92 7.18
CA GLY A 60 -11.79 -30.25 6.07
C GLY A 60 -13.24 -30.40 6.51
N ALA A 61 -13.66 -29.62 7.51
CA ALA A 61 -14.97 -29.71 8.11
C ALA A 61 -16.10 -29.25 7.16
N GLU A 62 -17.26 -29.87 7.26
CA GLU A 62 -18.47 -29.38 6.61
C GLU A 62 -18.85 -27.98 7.17
N GLY A 63 -19.33 -27.08 6.32
CA GLY A 63 -19.75 -25.73 6.73
C GLY A 63 -18.60 -24.74 7.00
N VAL A 64 -17.49 -24.86 6.26
CA VAL A 64 -16.52 -23.76 6.10
C VAL A 64 -17.24 -22.60 5.40
N PRO A 65 -17.20 -21.36 5.92
CA PRO A 65 -17.84 -20.23 5.28
C PRO A 65 -17.07 -19.85 4.01
N ILE A 66 -17.66 -20.11 2.84
CA ILE A 66 -17.06 -19.82 1.54
C ILE A 66 -17.53 -18.43 1.09
N PRO A 67 -16.62 -17.51 0.71
CA PRO A 67 -16.98 -16.24 0.11
C PRO A 67 -17.88 -16.40 -1.13
N SER A 68 -18.95 -15.61 -1.20
CA SER A 68 -19.87 -15.61 -2.35
C SER A 68 -19.33 -14.74 -3.48
N LEU A 69 -19.30 -15.32 -4.68
CA LEU A 69 -18.96 -14.61 -5.91
C LEU A 69 -19.98 -13.51 -6.20
N ALA A 70 -21.27 -13.81 -6.00
CA ALA A 70 -22.35 -12.86 -6.21
C ALA A 70 -22.23 -11.64 -5.30
N SER A 71 -21.99 -11.85 -4.00
CA SER A 71 -21.77 -10.75 -3.05
C SER A 71 -20.54 -9.92 -3.38
N GLU A 72 -19.46 -10.55 -3.87
CA GLU A 72 -18.23 -9.84 -4.24
C GLU A 72 -18.42 -8.95 -5.48
N ILE A 73 -19.17 -9.42 -6.49
CA ILE A 73 -19.49 -8.64 -7.68
C ILE A 73 -20.43 -7.47 -7.32
N LEU A 74 -21.42 -7.70 -6.45
CA LEU A 74 -22.27 -6.63 -5.93
C LEU A 74 -21.45 -5.57 -5.19
N LEU A 75 -20.52 -5.99 -4.33
CA LEU A 75 -19.62 -5.07 -3.61
C LEU A 75 -18.81 -4.23 -4.59
N ALA A 76 -18.25 -4.87 -5.61
CA ALA A 76 -17.44 -4.20 -6.61
C ALA A 76 -18.24 -3.14 -7.39
N SER A 77 -19.48 -3.45 -7.79
CA SER A 77 -20.37 -2.48 -8.43
C SER A 77 -20.69 -1.32 -7.47
N PHE A 78 -21.06 -1.65 -6.23
CA PHE A 78 -21.44 -0.65 -5.23
C PHE A 78 -20.30 0.33 -4.91
N VAL A 79 -19.08 -0.17 -4.66
CA VAL A 79 -17.92 0.68 -4.36
C VAL A 79 -17.55 1.55 -5.56
N LYS A 80 -17.73 1.05 -6.78
CA LYS A 80 -17.51 1.85 -7.99
C LYS A 80 -18.52 2.99 -8.12
N ASP A 81 -19.80 2.72 -7.85
CA ASP A 81 -20.85 3.74 -7.87
C ASP A 81 -20.61 4.77 -6.75
N MET A 82 -20.21 4.31 -5.56
CA MET A 82 -19.83 5.17 -4.43
C MET A 82 -18.64 6.08 -4.78
N ARG A 83 -17.59 5.56 -5.44
CA ARG A 83 -16.46 6.37 -5.94
C ARG A 83 -16.89 7.41 -6.96
N THR A 84 -17.84 7.06 -7.83
CA THR A 84 -18.39 7.96 -8.85
C THR A 84 -19.18 9.08 -8.20
N TRP A 85 -20.10 8.73 -7.30
CA TRP A 85 -20.89 9.67 -6.50
C TRP A 85 -19.99 10.65 -5.74
N PHE A 86 -18.95 10.17 -5.05
CA PHE A 86 -18.04 11.03 -4.29
C PHE A 86 -17.33 12.07 -5.19
N LYS A 87 -16.89 11.67 -6.39
CA LYS A 87 -16.26 12.58 -7.35
C LYS A 87 -17.23 13.65 -7.82
N GLU A 88 -18.48 13.27 -8.13
CA GLU A 88 -19.52 14.19 -8.57
C GLU A 88 -19.92 15.16 -7.45
N GLU A 89 -20.04 14.67 -6.23
CA GLU A 89 -20.44 15.49 -5.08
C GLU A 89 -19.34 16.49 -4.67
N VAL A 90 -18.07 16.07 -4.66
CA VAL A 90 -16.93 16.99 -4.45
C VAL A 90 -16.88 18.05 -5.55
N ARG A 91 -17.14 17.67 -6.80
CA ARG A 91 -17.19 18.62 -7.92
C ARG A 91 -18.31 19.63 -7.79
N LYS A 92 -19.49 19.18 -7.36
CA LYS A 92 -20.68 19.99 -7.19
C LYS A 92 -20.54 20.97 -6.04
N GLU A 93 -20.10 20.50 -4.87
CA GLU A 93 -20.10 21.28 -3.62
C GLU A 93 -18.81 22.10 -3.42
N LEU A 94 -17.66 21.57 -3.86
CA LEU A 94 -16.34 22.16 -3.61
C LEU A 94 -15.65 22.70 -4.87
N PHE A 95 -16.28 22.54 -6.04
CA PHE A 95 -15.79 23.02 -7.32
C PHE A 95 -14.39 22.53 -7.73
N THR A 96 -13.97 21.38 -7.21
CA THR A 96 -12.69 20.71 -7.50
C THR A 96 -12.91 19.23 -7.80
N TYR A 97 -11.84 18.49 -8.12
CA TYR A 97 -11.87 17.04 -8.15
C TYR A 97 -11.07 16.47 -6.98
N PRO A 98 -11.55 15.40 -6.33
CA PRO A 98 -10.77 14.75 -5.30
C PRO A 98 -9.54 14.08 -5.91
N GLN A 99 -8.47 13.98 -5.15
CA GLN A 99 -7.33 13.14 -5.54
C GLN A 99 -7.79 11.68 -5.64
N LYS A 100 -7.29 10.94 -6.63
CA LYS A 100 -7.67 9.53 -6.86
C LYS A 100 -7.55 8.66 -5.60
N GLU A 101 -6.56 8.95 -4.76
CA GLU A 101 -6.26 8.17 -3.57
C GLU A 101 -7.07 8.58 -2.31
N THR A 102 -7.89 9.62 -2.38
CA THR A 102 -8.61 10.17 -1.20
C THR A 102 -9.52 9.12 -0.56
N LEU A 103 -10.33 8.42 -1.37
CA LEU A 103 -11.20 7.36 -0.85
C LEU A 103 -10.41 6.14 -0.39
N ASN A 104 -9.29 5.81 -1.04
CA ASN A 104 -8.44 4.70 -0.63
C ASN A 104 -7.89 4.91 0.78
N ARG A 105 -7.51 6.14 1.17
CA ARG A 105 -7.09 6.46 2.54
C ARG A 105 -8.17 6.13 3.56
N TRP A 106 -9.42 6.50 3.28
CA TRP A 106 -10.55 6.16 4.14
C TRP A 106 -10.82 4.66 4.21
N LEU A 107 -10.72 3.94 3.09
CA LEU A 107 -10.83 2.47 3.10
C LEU A 107 -9.70 1.83 3.94
N PHE A 108 -8.46 2.31 3.82
CA PHE A 108 -7.35 1.88 4.67
C PHE A 108 -7.60 2.20 6.15
N ASP A 109 -8.16 3.36 6.48
CA ASP A 109 -8.51 3.70 7.85
C ASP A 109 -9.51 2.71 8.46
N MET A 110 -10.54 2.32 7.70
CA MET A 110 -11.49 1.29 8.13
C MET A 110 -10.80 -0.06 8.35
N LEU A 111 -9.93 -0.48 7.42
CA LEU A 111 -9.20 -1.76 7.51
C LEU A 111 -8.16 -1.78 8.63
N ALA A 112 -7.57 -0.62 8.95
CA ALA A 112 -6.63 -0.44 10.03
C ALA A 112 -7.31 -0.26 11.40
N THR A 113 -8.65 -0.25 11.45
CA THR A 113 -9.38 -0.18 12.71
C THR A 113 -9.49 -1.59 13.29
N PRO A 114 -8.96 -1.85 14.51
CA PRO A 114 -9.10 -3.14 15.16
C PRO A 114 -10.58 -3.54 15.27
N SER A 115 -10.83 -4.85 15.24
CA SER A 115 -12.14 -5.41 15.53
C SER A 115 -12.52 -5.08 16.98
N GLU A 116 -13.64 -4.39 17.19
CA GLU A 116 -14.22 -4.24 18.53
C GLU A 116 -14.54 -5.64 19.09
N SER A 117 -14.27 -5.82 20.39
CA SER A 117 -14.23 -7.14 21.04
C SER A 117 -15.48 -7.98 20.79
N ILE A 118 -15.26 -9.21 20.29
CA ILE A 118 -16.09 -10.40 20.49
C ILE A 118 -17.51 -10.27 19.90
N ALA A 119 -17.70 -10.87 18.71
CA ALA A 119 -18.95 -11.07 17.97
C ALA A 119 -19.30 -9.97 16.95
N GLY A 120 -18.74 -10.10 15.73
CA GLY A 120 -19.20 -9.40 14.54
C GLY A 120 -18.78 -10.20 13.30
N GLU A 121 -19.73 -10.44 12.41
CA GLU A 121 -19.79 -11.50 11.39
C GLU A 121 -18.55 -11.67 10.47
N VAL A 122 -18.37 -12.88 9.92
CA VAL A 122 -17.59 -13.07 8.67
C VAL A 122 -18.39 -12.35 7.58
N GLY A 123 -18.11 -11.08 7.37
CA GLY A 123 -18.80 -10.19 6.45
C GLY A 123 -17.82 -9.31 5.67
N ASN A 124 -18.36 -8.39 4.87
CA ASN A 124 -17.58 -7.48 4.03
C ASN A 124 -16.61 -6.61 4.86
N ASN A 125 -15.33 -7.00 4.94
CA ASN A 125 -14.32 -6.22 5.66
C ASN A 125 -13.91 -4.93 4.94
N LEU A 126 -14.21 -4.77 3.65
CA LEU A 126 -13.85 -3.55 2.91
C LEU A 126 -14.61 -2.31 3.44
N LEU A 127 -15.86 -2.48 3.86
CA LEU A 127 -16.72 -1.42 4.40
C LEU A 127 -17.09 -1.71 5.86
N LYS A 128 -16.10 -2.12 6.67
CA LYS A 128 -16.30 -2.60 8.04
C LYS A 128 -16.87 -1.55 9.00
N TYR A 129 -16.36 -0.31 8.95
CA TYR A 129 -16.70 0.75 9.90
C TYR A 129 -16.91 2.13 9.24
N PRO A 130 -17.84 2.27 8.28
CA PRO A 130 -17.99 3.51 7.52
C PRO A 130 -18.42 4.70 8.39
N MET A 131 -19.15 4.45 9.48
CA MET A 131 -19.64 5.50 10.37
C MET A 131 -18.54 6.23 11.14
N ARG A 132 -17.35 5.64 11.31
CA ARG A 132 -16.20 6.31 11.93
C ARG A 132 -15.79 7.59 11.20
N LEU A 133 -16.10 7.68 9.91
CA LEU A 133 -15.85 8.90 9.13
C LEU A 133 -16.63 10.11 9.66
N LYS A 134 -17.75 9.89 10.37
CA LYS A 134 -18.51 10.97 11.01
C LYS A 134 -17.80 11.48 12.28
N ASP A 135 -17.11 10.60 12.97
CA ASP A 135 -16.35 10.92 14.19
C ASP A 135 -14.98 11.53 13.85
N ASP A 136 -14.35 11.04 12.78
CA ASP A 136 -13.04 11.48 12.29
C ASP A 136 -13.08 11.75 10.78
N PRO A 137 -13.62 12.90 10.34
CA PRO A 137 -13.67 13.28 8.93
C PRO A 137 -12.29 13.66 8.37
N ASP A 138 -11.26 13.83 9.20
CA ASP A 138 -9.96 14.38 8.79
C ASP A 138 -9.21 13.47 7.82
N VAL A 139 -9.48 12.16 7.84
CA VAL A 139 -8.93 11.19 6.87
C VAL A 139 -9.24 11.58 5.41
N ILE A 140 -10.41 12.18 5.15
CA ILE A 140 -10.79 12.73 3.84
C ILE A 140 -10.58 14.25 3.80
N ALA A 141 -11.01 14.96 4.85
CA ALA A 141 -11.07 16.41 4.85
C ALA A 141 -9.69 17.04 4.61
N ARG A 142 -8.63 16.50 5.23
CA ARG A 142 -7.26 16.97 5.05
C ARG A 142 -6.82 16.93 3.58
N GLU A 143 -7.13 15.86 2.86
CA GLU A 143 -6.77 15.73 1.45
C GLU A 143 -7.60 16.65 0.55
N LEU A 144 -8.87 16.87 0.87
CA LEU A 144 -9.73 17.80 0.13
C LEU A 144 -9.29 19.25 0.34
N PHE A 145 -8.99 19.67 1.57
CA PHE A 145 -8.52 21.02 1.87
C PHE A 145 -7.19 21.33 1.18
N LEU A 146 -6.26 20.36 1.13
CA LEU A 146 -5.00 20.50 0.39
C LEU A 146 -5.18 20.50 -1.14
N SER A 147 -6.36 20.09 -1.64
CA SER A 147 -6.65 20.03 -3.07
C SER A 147 -7.43 21.24 -3.60
N ILE A 148 -7.76 22.20 -2.73
CA ILE A 148 -8.52 23.40 -3.08
C ILE A 148 -7.63 24.63 -2.82
N PRO A 149 -7.40 25.50 -3.81
CA PRO A 149 -7.93 25.45 -5.19
C PRO A 149 -7.22 24.41 -6.07
N MET A 150 -5.97 24.10 -5.77
CA MET A 150 -5.17 23.08 -6.46
C MET A 150 -4.08 22.58 -5.52
N ARG A 151 -3.82 21.27 -5.50
CA ARG A 151 -2.72 20.71 -4.72
C ARG A 151 -1.37 21.08 -5.33
N ILE A 152 -0.48 21.61 -4.51
CA ILE A 152 0.92 21.89 -4.87
C ILE A 152 1.86 20.80 -4.34
N LYS A 153 3.06 20.70 -4.90
CA LYS A 153 4.08 19.76 -4.41
C LYS A 153 4.71 20.29 -3.12
N PRO A 154 5.17 19.39 -2.22
CA PRO A 154 5.93 19.80 -1.04
C PRO A 154 7.23 20.54 -1.37
N SER A 155 7.88 20.17 -2.48
CA SER A 155 9.12 20.77 -2.96
C SER A 155 9.26 20.71 -4.49
N TYR A 156 10.09 21.60 -5.03
CA TYR A 156 10.34 21.73 -6.46
C TYR A 156 11.84 21.74 -6.80
N PRO A 157 12.47 20.56 -6.95
CA PRO A 157 13.87 20.50 -7.39
C PRO A 157 14.06 20.98 -8.84
N ASP A 158 13.02 20.89 -9.67
CA ASP A 158 13.01 21.36 -11.05
C ASP A 158 12.29 22.71 -11.16
N THR A 159 13.06 23.73 -11.57
CA THR A 159 12.56 25.10 -11.75
C THR A 159 11.56 25.23 -12.91
N GLN A 160 11.64 24.40 -13.95
CA GLN A 160 10.64 24.41 -15.03
C GLN A 160 9.30 23.89 -14.52
N ARG A 161 9.35 22.81 -13.74
CA ARG A 161 8.16 22.27 -13.10
C ARG A 161 7.53 23.26 -12.13
N LEU A 162 8.35 23.94 -11.31
CA LEU A 162 7.87 25.01 -10.43
C LEU A 162 7.11 26.09 -11.20
N LYS A 163 7.69 26.60 -12.29
CA LYS A 163 7.05 27.63 -13.12
C LYS A 163 5.72 27.13 -13.70
N SER A 164 5.69 25.91 -14.24
CA SER A 164 4.47 25.32 -14.80
C SER A 164 3.36 25.19 -13.75
N ASP A 165 3.67 24.62 -12.60
CA ASP A 165 2.68 24.41 -11.53
C ASP A 165 2.25 25.76 -10.92
N ALA A 166 3.15 26.74 -10.80
CA ALA A 166 2.83 28.09 -10.33
C ALA A 166 1.87 28.84 -11.27
N ILE A 167 2.08 28.76 -12.59
CA ILE A 167 1.18 29.36 -13.59
C ILE A 167 -0.21 28.73 -13.52
N GLU A 168 -0.29 27.40 -13.45
CA GLU A 168 -1.58 26.72 -13.33
C GLU A 168 -2.26 27.05 -11.99
N TYR A 169 -1.50 27.09 -10.89
CA TYR A 169 -2.03 27.47 -9.58
C TYR A 169 -2.66 28.86 -9.61
N ARG A 170 -1.97 29.86 -10.20
CA ARG A 170 -2.51 31.22 -10.37
C ARG A 170 -3.84 31.19 -11.12
N LYS A 171 -3.89 30.51 -12.26
CA LYS A 171 -5.10 30.40 -13.09
C LYS A 171 -6.28 29.77 -12.32
N VAL A 172 -6.06 28.63 -11.68
CA VAL A 172 -7.12 27.92 -10.93
C VAL A 172 -7.56 28.74 -9.70
N SER A 173 -6.62 29.39 -9.01
CA SER A 173 -6.91 30.21 -7.83
C SER A 173 -7.75 31.44 -8.15
N MET A 174 -7.59 32.07 -9.32
CA MET A 174 -8.44 33.19 -9.74
C MET A 174 -9.89 32.76 -10.05
N GLN A 175 -10.06 31.56 -10.62
CA GLN A 175 -11.40 30.99 -10.82
C GLN A 175 -12.05 30.64 -9.48
N PHE A 176 -11.27 30.05 -8.56
CA PHE A 176 -11.71 29.77 -7.20
C PHE A 176 -12.11 31.05 -6.45
N LEU A 177 -11.28 32.09 -6.48
CA LEU A 177 -11.56 33.37 -5.81
C LEU A 177 -12.87 33.99 -6.31
N THR A 178 -13.08 34.02 -7.62
CA THR A 178 -14.34 34.50 -8.22
C THR A 178 -15.54 33.74 -7.65
N ARG A 179 -15.46 32.41 -7.58
CA ARG A 179 -16.54 31.56 -7.02
C ARG A 179 -16.75 31.81 -5.53
N MET A 180 -15.69 31.96 -4.74
CA MET A 180 -15.82 32.22 -3.30
C MET A 180 -16.42 33.59 -3.02
N LYS A 181 -16.03 34.62 -3.77
CA LYS A 181 -16.66 35.94 -3.69
C LYS A 181 -18.16 35.87 -3.96
N THR A 182 -18.58 35.20 -5.04
CA THR A 182 -20.01 35.02 -5.33
C THR A 182 -20.72 34.20 -4.25
N ARG A 183 -20.10 33.13 -3.75
CA ARG A 183 -20.70 32.24 -2.74
C ARG A 183 -20.94 32.95 -1.41
N PHE A 184 -19.99 33.77 -0.98
CA PHE A 184 -19.99 34.42 0.33
C PHE A 184 -20.39 35.90 0.30
N GLU A 185 -20.85 36.44 -0.84
CA GLU A 185 -21.22 37.85 -1.02
C GLU A 185 -22.19 38.34 0.08
N LYS A 186 -23.33 37.69 0.21
CA LYS A 186 -24.35 38.04 1.23
C LYS A 186 -23.85 37.87 2.67
N GLN A 187 -22.98 36.88 2.91
CA GLN A 187 -22.41 36.67 4.24
C GLN A 187 -21.40 37.79 4.55
N ALA A 188 -20.58 38.21 3.58
CA ALA A 188 -19.63 39.30 3.74
C ALA A 188 -20.30 40.67 3.94
N GLU A 189 -21.52 40.86 3.44
CA GLU A 189 -22.33 42.07 3.72
C GLU A 189 -22.75 42.19 5.19
N THR A 190 -22.87 41.06 5.89
CA THR A 190 -23.44 40.99 7.25
C THR A 190 -22.42 40.57 8.31
N ASP A 191 -21.34 39.89 7.92
CA ASP A 191 -20.23 39.46 8.78
C ASP A 191 -18.91 40.10 8.33
N GLU A 192 -18.44 41.03 9.15
CA GLU A 192 -17.19 41.76 8.96
C GLU A 192 -15.96 40.85 8.91
N GLN A 193 -15.97 39.71 9.63
CA GLN A 193 -14.84 38.79 9.59
C GLN A 193 -14.78 38.04 8.26
N THR A 194 -15.92 37.58 7.74
CA THR A 194 -16.00 36.98 6.40
C THR A 194 -15.49 37.93 5.32
N ARG A 195 -15.87 39.21 5.39
CA ARG A 195 -15.38 40.24 4.46
C ARG A 195 -13.86 40.40 4.52
N LYS A 196 -13.30 40.54 5.73
CA LYS A 196 -11.84 40.66 5.93
C LYS A 196 -11.08 39.44 5.43
N ASP A 197 -11.57 38.24 5.70
CA ASP A 197 -10.90 37.01 5.26
C ASP A 197 -10.93 36.85 3.74
N LEU A 198 -12.02 37.27 3.07
CA LEU A 198 -12.11 37.32 1.61
C LEU A 198 -11.16 38.36 1.01
N GLU A 199 -11.08 39.55 1.60
CA GLU A 199 -10.15 40.61 1.17
C GLU A 199 -8.69 40.17 1.36
N GLN A 200 -8.38 39.49 2.47
CA GLN A 200 -7.06 38.92 2.72
C GLN A 200 -6.71 37.84 1.69
N LEU A 201 -7.62 36.90 1.45
CA LEU A 201 -7.44 35.86 0.42
C LEU A 201 -7.22 36.49 -0.96
N GLU A 202 -8.03 37.47 -1.32
CA GLU A 202 -7.87 38.20 -2.59
C GLU A 202 -6.49 38.86 -2.67
N GLY A 203 -6.09 39.60 -1.63
CA GLY A 203 -4.80 40.27 -1.57
C GLY A 203 -3.63 39.30 -1.75
N ASP A 204 -3.63 38.20 -1.00
CA ASP A 204 -2.57 37.18 -1.06
C ASP A 204 -2.51 36.50 -2.42
N LEU A 205 -3.67 36.13 -2.98
CA LEU A 205 -3.71 35.49 -4.29
C LEU A 205 -3.29 36.48 -5.38
N LEU A 206 -3.76 37.75 -5.37
CA LEU A 206 -3.39 38.80 -6.32
C LEU A 206 -1.91 39.17 -6.27
N ALA A 207 -1.31 39.19 -5.08
CA ALA A 207 0.12 39.43 -4.89
C ALA A 207 0.99 38.28 -5.45
N PHE A 208 0.42 37.07 -5.55
CA PHE A 208 1.07 35.96 -6.24
C PHE A 208 0.87 36.05 -7.75
N ASP A 209 1.87 36.60 -8.45
CA ASP A 209 1.93 36.59 -9.92
C ASP A 209 3.22 35.92 -10.43
N PRO A 210 3.13 34.67 -10.94
CA PRO A 210 4.29 33.92 -11.42
C PRO A 210 4.95 34.54 -12.66
N ALA A 211 4.30 35.48 -13.36
CA ALA A 211 4.89 36.15 -14.53
C ALA A 211 5.94 37.21 -14.14
N ILE A 212 5.82 37.80 -12.95
CA ILE A 212 6.71 38.86 -12.46
C ILE A 212 7.64 38.39 -11.33
N LEU A 213 7.27 37.33 -10.61
CA LEU A 213 8.06 36.80 -9.49
C LEU A 213 9.37 36.15 -9.98
N HIS A 214 10.48 36.53 -9.33
CA HIS A 214 11.77 35.90 -9.58
C HIS A 214 11.76 34.42 -9.13
N ILE A 215 12.47 33.55 -9.85
CA ILE A 215 12.45 32.10 -9.61
C ILE A 215 12.84 31.70 -8.18
N HIS A 216 13.81 32.41 -7.57
CA HIS A 216 14.27 32.15 -6.20
C HIS A 216 13.22 32.41 -5.10
N VAL A 217 12.19 33.23 -5.37
CA VAL A 217 11.11 33.50 -4.40
C VAL A 217 9.79 32.85 -4.80
N LEU A 218 9.71 32.29 -6.00
CA LEU A 218 8.47 31.78 -6.59
C LEU A 218 7.87 30.63 -5.76
N GLU A 219 8.70 29.68 -5.32
CA GLU A 219 8.24 28.55 -4.51
C GLU A 219 7.70 29.02 -3.15
N ALA A 220 8.44 29.90 -2.46
CA ALA A 220 8.00 30.43 -1.17
C ALA A 220 6.68 31.21 -1.30
N ARG A 221 6.54 32.04 -2.34
CA ARG A 221 5.30 32.79 -2.60
C ARG A 221 4.14 31.90 -3.00
N LEU A 222 4.38 30.85 -3.78
CA LEU A 222 3.38 29.82 -4.10
C LEU A 222 2.88 29.12 -2.83
N LYS A 223 3.80 28.74 -1.94
CA LYS A 223 3.47 28.11 -0.64
C LYS A 223 2.62 29.03 0.23
N THR A 224 3.02 30.29 0.40
CA THR A 224 2.22 31.28 1.16
C THR A 224 0.83 31.50 0.57
N ALA A 225 0.72 31.62 -0.76
CA ALA A 225 -0.58 31.75 -1.43
C ALA A 225 -1.46 30.51 -1.21
N SER A 226 -0.85 29.32 -1.26
CA SER A 226 -1.53 28.06 -0.98
C SER A 226 -1.97 27.94 0.47
N GLU A 227 -1.16 28.35 1.43
CA GLU A 227 -1.50 28.35 2.85
C GLU A 227 -2.66 29.29 3.16
N SER A 228 -2.69 30.49 2.56
CA SER A 228 -3.81 31.44 2.68
C SER A 228 -5.11 30.82 2.15
N ALA A 229 -5.05 30.21 0.97
CA ALA A 229 -6.20 29.52 0.39
C ALA A 229 -6.68 28.32 1.22
N THR A 230 -5.76 27.46 1.68
CA THR A 230 -6.09 26.31 2.55
C THR A 230 -6.69 26.76 3.87
N THR A 231 -6.20 27.85 4.46
CA THR A 231 -6.75 28.44 5.70
C THR A 231 -8.18 28.91 5.49
N PHE A 232 -8.43 29.64 4.40
CA PHE A 232 -9.77 30.09 4.03
C PHE A 232 -10.72 28.89 3.83
N VAL A 233 -10.31 27.90 3.04
CA VAL A 233 -11.10 26.70 2.74
C VAL A 233 -11.43 25.91 4.02
N SER A 234 -10.43 25.70 4.89
CA SER A 234 -10.60 24.95 6.14
C SER A 234 -11.55 25.66 7.13
N LYS A 235 -11.71 26.98 6.99
CA LYS A 235 -12.66 27.76 7.80
C LYS A 235 -14.06 27.78 7.19
N TYR A 236 -14.18 28.10 5.90
CA TYR A 236 -15.46 28.42 5.27
C TYR A 236 -16.12 27.24 4.55
N LEU A 237 -15.38 26.21 4.16
CA LEU A 237 -15.91 25.01 3.47
C LEU A 237 -15.89 23.76 4.36
N LYS A 238 -15.58 23.90 5.65
CA LYS A 238 -15.54 22.79 6.60
C LYS A 238 -16.87 22.04 6.70
N SER A 239 -17.98 22.78 6.83
CA SER A 239 -19.31 22.19 6.90
C SER A 239 -19.69 21.43 5.63
N ASP A 240 -19.27 21.93 4.46
CA ASP A 240 -19.52 21.27 3.17
C ASP A 240 -18.76 19.94 3.10
N VAL A 241 -17.47 19.95 3.43
CA VAL A 241 -16.61 18.76 3.47
C VAL A 241 -17.14 17.73 4.47
N HIS A 242 -17.49 18.16 5.69
CA HIS A 242 -18.08 17.28 6.69
C HIS A 242 -19.45 16.74 6.22
N GLY A 243 -20.24 17.55 5.52
CA GLY A 243 -21.50 17.13 4.92
C GLY A 243 -21.31 16.03 3.87
N ILE A 244 -20.28 16.14 3.02
CA ILE A 244 -19.91 15.09 2.05
C ILE A 244 -19.46 13.83 2.79
N CYS A 245 -18.62 13.95 3.81
CA CYS A 245 -18.16 12.82 4.64
C CYS A 245 -19.33 12.08 5.31
N ASN A 246 -20.29 12.82 5.87
CA ASN A 246 -21.49 12.25 6.47
C ASN A 246 -22.32 11.46 5.46
N ARG A 247 -22.61 12.06 4.28
CA ARG A 247 -23.37 11.40 3.22
C ARG A 247 -22.62 10.18 2.65
N LEU A 248 -21.30 10.25 2.55
CA LEU A 248 -20.47 9.13 2.11
C LEU A 248 -20.53 7.95 3.11
N ALA A 249 -20.45 8.24 4.41
CA ALA A 249 -20.60 7.24 5.46
C ALA A 249 -21.98 6.58 5.43
N ASP A 250 -23.04 7.39 5.28
CA ASP A 250 -24.42 6.90 5.15
C ASP A 250 -24.59 6.01 3.92
N LEU A 251 -24.08 6.45 2.76
CA LEU A 251 -24.09 5.68 1.53
C LEU A 251 -23.40 4.32 1.74
N ALA A 252 -22.20 4.30 2.30
CA ALA A 252 -21.49 3.06 2.57
C ALA A 252 -22.23 2.14 3.56
N MET A 253 -22.94 2.69 4.56
CA MET A 253 -23.81 1.91 5.45
C MET A 253 -24.96 1.25 4.71
N GLU A 254 -25.52 1.87 3.66
CA GLU A 254 -26.60 1.26 2.88
C GLU A 254 -26.22 -0.10 2.28
N TYR A 255 -24.93 -0.32 1.98
CA TYR A 255 -24.44 -1.60 1.46
C TYR A 255 -24.82 -2.78 2.37
N SER A 256 -24.78 -2.59 3.70
CA SER A 256 -25.12 -3.65 4.67
C SER A 256 -26.53 -4.25 4.50
N THR A 257 -27.44 -3.50 3.87
CA THR A 257 -28.82 -3.92 3.60
C THR A 257 -29.02 -4.52 2.21
N LYS A 258 -28.02 -4.42 1.32
CA LYS A 258 -28.13 -4.87 -0.07
C LYS A 258 -27.92 -6.37 -0.16
N LYS A 259 -28.65 -6.99 -1.08
CA LYS A 259 -28.49 -8.41 -1.45
C LYS A 259 -28.26 -8.51 -2.95
N PRO A 260 -27.44 -9.46 -3.42
CA PRO A 260 -27.23 -9.63 -4.84
C PRO A 260 -28.52 -10.10 -5.52
N ALA A 261 -28.77 -9.59 -6.73
CA ALA A 261 -29.90 -10.01 -7.56
C ALA A 261 -29.63 -11.34 -8.31
N PHE A 262 -28.47 -11.94 -8.05
CA PHE A 262 -27.91 -13.11 -8.70
C PHE A 262 -27.25 -13.98 -7.63
N THR A 263 -27.00 -15.22 -8.00
CA THR A 263 -26.38 -16.24 -7.17
C THR A 263 -25.03 -16.64 -7.76
N ASP A 264 -24.24 -17.40 -7.00
CA ASP A 264 -22.94 -17.88 -7.49
C ASP A 264 -23.09 -18.82 -8.70
N ASP A 265 -24.22 -19.52 -8.83
CA ASP A 265 -24.51 -20.46 -9.93
C ASP A 265 -24.78 -19.75 -11.27
N ASP A 266 -25.05 -18.44 -11.25
CA ASP A 266 -25.22 -17.62 -12.45
C ASP A 266 -23.87 -17.33 -13.15
N PHE A 267 -22.75 -17.77 -12.55
CA PHE A 267 -21.40 -17.53 -13.02
C PHE A 267 -20.61 -18.83 -13.20
N GLU A 268 -19.87 -18.88 -14.30
CA GLU A 268 -18.81 -19.86 -14.52
C GLU A 268 -17.46 -19.14 -14.44
N VAL A 269 -16.59 -19.58 -13.53
CA VAL A 269 -15.23 -19.02 -13.43
C VAL A 269 -14.28 -19.84 -14.29
N VAL A 270 -13.82 -19.24 -15.38
CA VAL A 270 -12.91 -19.85 -16.36
C VAL A 270 -11.49 -19.40 -16.10
N LEU A 271 -10.58 -20.36 -15.99
CA LEU A 271 -9.14 -20.14 -15.91
C LEU A 271 -8.49 -20.55 -17.23
N THR A 272 -7.77 -19.62 -17.87
CA THR A 272 -7.00 -19.88 -19.09
C THR A 272 -5.53 -19.48 -18.90
N ALA A 273 -4.65 -20.01 -19.74
CA ALA A 273 -3.23 -19.69 -19.74
C ALA A 273 -2.75 -19.45 -21.18
N GLU A 274 -2.00 -18.37 -21.38
CA GLU A 274 -1.42 -17.99 -22.67
C GLU A 274 0.02 -17.50 -22.45
N GLY A 275 1.00 -18.33 -22.83
CA GLY A 275 2.42 -18.02 -22.65
C GLY A 275 2.80 -17.88 -21.17
N ILE A 276 3.20 -16.67 -20.77
CA ILE A 276 3.57 -16.33 -19.38
C ILE A 276 2.41 -15.69 -18.59
N GLU A 277 1.23 -15.56 -19.19
CA GLU A 277 0.06 -14.96 -18.57
C GLU A 277 -1.00 -16.03 -18.25
N HIS A 278 -1.61 -15.89 -17.07
CA HIS A 278 -2.83 -16.59 -16.68
C HIS A 278 -3.97 -15.58 -16.62
N THR A 279 -5.15 -16.02 -17.03
CA THR A 279 -6.36 -15.21 -17.00
C THR A 279 -7.43 -15.93 -16.20
N VAL A 280 -8.05 -15.22 -15.27
CA VAL A 280 -9.21 -15.69 -14.50
C VAL A 280 -10.39 -14.81 -14.87
N GLU A 281 -11.46 -15.40 -15.38
CA GLU A 281 -12.63 -14.67 -15.87
C GLU A 281 -13.91 -15.25 -15.28
N ALA A 282 -14.77 -14.40 -14.70
CA ALA A 282 -16.12 -14.78 -14.31
C ALA A 282 -17.06 -14.51 -15.49
N LYS A 283 -17.55 -15.57 -16.13
CA LYS A 283 -18.47 -15.51 -17.25
C LYS A 283 -19.90 -15.71 -16.76
N TYR A 284 -20.81 -14.89 -17.25
CA TYR A 284 -22.22 -15.11 -16.99
C TYR A 284 -22.72 -16.30 -17.79
N VAL A 285 -23.44 -17.18 -17.10
CA VAL A 285 -24.18 -18.28 -17.72
C VAL A 285 -25.58 -17.83 -18.16
N VAL A 286 -26.07 -16.72 -17.59
CA VAL A 286 -27.37 -16.07 -17.88
C VAL A 286 -27.17 -14.65 -18.43
N LYS A 287 -28.17 -14.05 -19.07
CA LYS A 287 -28.06 -12.64 -19.53
C LYS A 287 -27.86 -11.71 -18.32
N LEU A 288 -26.83 -10.87 -18.38
CA LEU A 288 -26.54 -9.79 -17.42
C LEU A 288 -27.79 -8.93 -17.15
N PRO A 289 -28.18 -8.70 -15.89
CA PRO A 289 -29.17 -7.70 -15.54
C PRO A 289 -28.72 -6.31 -16.00
N ASP A 290 -29.61 -5.53 -16.62
CA ASP A 290 -29.28 -4.20 -17.18
C ASP A 290 -28.81 -3.20 -16.10
N ASN A 291 -29.14 -3.45 -14.84
CA ASN A 291 -28.72 -2.66 -13.68
C ASN A 291 -27.35 -3.04 -13.13
N LEU A 292 -26.75 -4.16 -13.56
CA LEU A 292 -25.34 -4.42 -13.32
C LEU A 292 -24.55 -3.62 -14.36
N SER A 293 -23.84 -2.60 -13.89
CA SER A 293 -23.00 -1.75 -14.72
C SER A 293 -22.20 -2.60 -15.72
N HIS A 294 -22.49 -2.46 -17.02
CA HIS A 294 -21.75 -3.10 -18.13
C HIS A 294 -20.25 -2.76 -18.17
N SER A 295 -19.73 -2.01 -17.20
CA SER A 295 -18.37 -1.52 -17.13
C SER A 295 -17.57 -2.09 -15.96
N LEU A 296 -18.07 -3.11 -15.25
CA LEU A 296 -17.26 -3.83 -14.26
C LEU A 296 -16.33 -4.82 -14.96
N ASP A 297 -15.03 -4.79 -14.61
CA ASP A 297 -14.09 -5.78 -15.10
C ASP A 297 -14.30 -7.12 -14.36
N LEU A 298 -14.50 -8.18 -15.14
CA LEU A 298 -14.69 -9.55 -14.70
C LEU A 298 -13.59 -10.46 -15.22
N LYS A 299 -12.48 -9.88 -15.68
CA LYS A 299 -11.35 -10.60 -16.23
C LYS A 299 -10.07 -10.06 -15.63
N PHE A 300 -9.38 -10.89 -14.85
CA PHE A 300 -8.10 -10.52 -14.26
C PHE A 300 -6.96 -11.28 -14.91
N LYS A 301 -5.84 -10.58 -15.07
CA LYS A 301 -4.59 -11.15 -15.57
C LYS A 301 -3.61 -11.33 -14.43
N LEU A 302 -2.85 -12.41 -14.51
CA LEU A 302 -1.78 -12.74 -13.58
C LEU A 302 -0.58 -13.22 -14.36
N SER A 303 0.60 -12.89 -13.86
CA SER A 303 1.82 -13.56 -14.29
C SER A 303 1.82 -15.04 -13.87
N SER A 304 2.51 -15.88 -14.64
CA SER A 304 2.71 -17.29 -14.29
C SER A 304 3.33 -17.47 -12.91
N ILE A 305 4.30 -16.62 -12.56
CA ILE A 305 4.97 -16.67 -11.25
C ILE A 305 3.96 -16.48 -10.12
N HIS A 306 3.11 -15.46 -10.20
CA HIS A 306 2.12 -15.20 -9.16
C HIS A 306 0.97 -16.19 -9.19
N PHE A 307 0.57 -16.67 -10.37
CA PHE A 307 -0.41 -17.77 -10.46
C PHE A 307 0.08 -19.01 -9.70
N TYR A 308 1.33 -19.45 -9.93
CA TYR A 308 1.88 -20.61 -9.22
C TYR A 308 2.11 -20.34 -7.74
N LYS A 309 2.50 -19.12 -7.35
CA LYS A 309 2.58 -18.67 -5.95
C LYS A 309 1.23 -18.85 -5.24
N LEU A 310 0.16 -18.26 -5.78
CA LEU A 310 -1.18 -18.32 -5.21
C LEU A 310 -1.72 -19.75 -5.16
N ARG A 311 -1.43 -20.54 -6.21
CA ARG A 311 -1.77 -21.97 -6.24
C ARG A 311 -1.05 -22.74 -5.13
N GLU A 312 0.21 -22.43 -4.84
CA GLU A 312 0.98 -23.07 -3.79
C GLU A 312 0.48 -22.70 -2.39
N LEU A 313 0.23 -21.41 -2.14
CA LEU A 313 -0.42 -20.92 -0.90
C LEU A 313 -1.76 -21.63 -0.65
N TYR A 314 -2.59 -21.71 -1.69
CA TYR A 314 -3.88 -22.40 -1.62
C TYR A 314 -3.72 -23.88 -1.32
N LYS A 315 -2.81 -24.59 -1.99
CA LYS A 315 -2.56 -26.02 -1.75
C LYS A 315 -2.17 -26.31 -0.31
N ARG A 316 -1.30 -25.48 0.26
CA ARG A 316 -0.78 -25.66 1.63
C ARG A 316 -1.86 -25.49 2.68
N THR A 317 -2.74 -24.52 2.46
CA THR A 317 -3.77 -24.11 3.42
C THR A 317 -5.07 -24.88 3.19
N SER A 318 -5.60 -24.80 1.97
CA SER A 318 -6.93 -25.29 1.59
C SER A 318 -6.88 -26.63 0.84
N GLY A 319 -5.80 -26.93 0.12
CA GLY A 319 -5.71 -28.10 -0.77
C GLY A 319 -5.38 -29.44 -0.12
N LYS A 320 -5.34 -29.53 1.23
CA LYS A 320 -5.08 -30.79 1.95
C LYS A 320 -6.35 -31.56 2.26
N ARG A 321 -7.21 -31.00 3.12
CA ARG A 321 -8.45 -31.65 3.57
C ARG A 321 -9.71 -30.95 3.05
N PHE A 322 -9.71 -29.62 3.00
CA PHE A 322 -10.86 -28.84 2.56
C PHE A 322 -11.18 -28.98 1.06
N ASP A 323 -10.20 -28.79 0.18
CA ASP A 323 -10.39 -28.87 -1.28
C ASP A 323 -9.24 -29.65 -1.97
N PRO A 324 -9.14 -30.98 -1.75
CA PRO A 324 -8.03 -31.80 -2.26
C PRO A 324 -7.95 -31.83 -3.80
N GLU A 325 -9.10 -31.71 -4.46
CA GLU A 325 -9.21 -31.70 -5.93
C GLU A 325 -9.02 -30.30 -6.54
N MET A 326 -8.80 -29.26 -5.73
CA MET A 326 -8.67 -27.87 -6.15
C MET A 326 -9.89 -27.33 -6.93
N LYS A 327 -11.10 -27.83 -6.65
CA LYS A 327 -12.34 -27.45 -7.34
C LYS A 327 -12.73 -26.00 -7.07
N MET A 328 -12.38 -25.48 -5.89
CA MET A 328 -12.73 -24.13 -5.45
C MET A 328 -11.67 -23.09 -5.77
N PHE A 329 -10.49 -23.52 -6.22
CA PHE A 329 -9.33 -22.64 -6.45
C PHE A 329 -9.63 -21.50 -7.42
N SER A 330 -10.24 -21.78 -8.58
CA SER A 330 -10.50 -20.74 -9.59
C SER A 330 -11.48 -19.67 -9.07
N LYS A 331 -12.55 -20.10 -8.40
CA LYS A 331 -13.55 -19.20 -7.79
C LYS A 331 -12.93 -18.33 -6.71
N LEU A 332 -12.18 -18.90 -5.78
CA LEU A 332 -11.54 -18.15 -4.69
C LEU A 332 -10.42 -17.24 -5.20
N LEU A 333 -9.69 -17.66 -6.24
CA LEU A 333 -8.73 -16.81 -6.92
C LEU A 333 -9.39 -15.60 -7.58
N PHE A 334 -10.54 -15.78 -8.25
CA PHE A 334 -11.29 -14.67 -8.82
C PHE A 334 -11.75 -13.69 -7.73
N ILE A 335 -12.33 -14.20 -6.65
CA ILE A 335 -12.84 -13.38 -5.53
C ILE A 335 -11.70 -12.58 -4.89
N LEU A 336 -10.53 -13.20 -4.68
CA LEU A 336 -9.32 -12.53 -4.22
C LEU A 336 -8.94 -11.35 -5.12
N LEU A 337 -8.77 -11.58 -6.42
CA LEU A 337 -8.36 -10.54 -7.37
C LEU A 337 -9.41 -9.43 -7.47
N ARG A 338 -10.69 -9.81 -7.50
CA ARG A 338 -11.81 -8.87 -7.51
C ARG A 338 -11.79 -7.98 -6.28
N ARG A 339 -11.57 -8.54 -5.09
CA ARG A 339 -11.53 -7.79 -3.83
C ARG A 339 -10.43 -6.74 -3.83
N TYR A 340 -9.19 -7.15 -4.13
CA TYR A 340 -8.05 -6.23 -4.15
C TYR A 340 -8.21 -5.16 -5.24
N HIS A 341 -8.76 -5.51 -6.40
CA HIS A 341 -9.07 -4.51 -7.43
C HIS A 341 -10.20 -3.55 -6.98
N THR A 342 -11.23 -4.03 -6.28
CA THR A 342 -12.29 -3.16 -5.73
C THR A 342 -11.72 -2.17 -4.70
N PHE A 343 -10.81 -2.67 -3.87
CA PHE A 343 -10.13 -1.88 -2.86
C PHE A 343 -9.24 -0.79 -3.45
N PHE A 344 -8.38 -1.11 -4.43
CA PHE A 344 -7.48 -0.13 -5.04
C PHE A 344 -8.18 0.87 -5.95
N GLY A 345 -9.27 0.45 -6.61
CA GLY A 345 -10.03 1.28 -7.54
C GLY A 345 -9.82 0.88 -9.00
N THR A 346 -10.29 1.72 -9.92
CA THR A 346 -10.33 1.43 -11.36
C THR A 346 -9.50 2.40 -12.19
N GLU A 347 -9.01 3.49 -11.60
CA GLU A 347 -8.14 4.41 -12.31
C GLU A 347 -6.73 3.84 -12.50
N ARG A 348 -6.05 4.31 -13.53
CA ARG A 348 -4.68 3.87 -13.83
C ARG A 348 -3.75 4.21 -12.66
N PHE A 349 -3.09 3.20 -12.13
CA PHE A 349 -2.19 3.30 -10.98
C PHE A 349 -2.87 3.78 -9.68
N GLU A 350 -4.21 3.69 -9.55
CA GLU A 350 -4.91 3.92 -8.28
C GLU A 350 -4.51 2.82 -7.29
N GLY A 351 -4.26 3.17 -6.03
CA GLY A 351 -3.93 2.18 -4.99
C GLY A 351 -2.49 1.64 -4.99
N THR A 352 -1.79 1.68 -6.12
CA THR A 352 -0.51 0.96 -6.34
C THR A 352 0.66 1.43 -5.48
N SER A 353 0.57 2.66 -4.96
CA SER A 353 1.64 3.30 -4.20
C SER A 353 1.40 3.28 -2.69
N PHE A 354 0.31 2.68 -2.22
CA PHE A 354 -0.01 2.64 -0.78
C PHE A 354 0.72 1.54 -0.03
N HIS A 355 1.11 0.46 -0.69
CA HIS A 355 1.73 -0.66 0.01
C HIS A 355 2.76 -1.33 -0.91
N ALA A 356 3.95 -0.76 -0.92
CA ALA A 356 5.07 -1.30 -1.66
C ALA A 356 5.80 -2.33 -0.80
N ALA A 357 6.17 -3.47 -1.40
CA ALA A 357 6.89 -4.51 -0.68
C ALA A 357 8.41 -4.24 -0.73
N ALA A 358 9.11 -4.60 0.35
CA ALA A 358 10.57 -4.65 0.33
C ALA A 358 11.06 -5.66 -0.72
N PRO A 359 12.25 -5.47 -1.31
CA PRO A 359 12.86 -6.46 -2.20
C PRO A 359 13.04 -7.83 -1.53
N GLU A 360 12.98 -8.90 -2.30
CA GLU A 360 13.04 -10.28 -1.81
C GLU A 360 14.34 -10.60 -1.08
N ASN A 361 15.44 -10.00 -1.55
CA ASN A 361 16.73 -10.12 -0.88
C ASN A 361 16.69 -9.50 0.53
N ILE A 362 15.89 -8.46 0.79
CA ILE A 362 15.69 -7.94 2.15
C ILE A 362 15.09 -9.01 3.04
N PHE A 363 14.00 -9.66 2.60
CA PHE A 363 13.39 -10.73 3.39
C PHE A 363 14.35 -11.90 3.65
N ARG A 364 15.20 -12.27 2.67
CA ARG A 364 16.26 -13.26 2.88
C ARG A 364 17.27 -12.83 3.96
N ARG A 365 17.67 -11.54 3.98
CA ARG A 365 18.57 -10.99 5.01
C ARG A 365 17.91 -10.92 6.37
N LEU A 366 16.66 -10.45 6.45
CA LEU A 366 15.86 -10.41 7.67
C LEU A 366 15.74 -11.82 8.28
N LYS A 367 15.45 -12.83 7.46
CA LYS A 367 15.42 -14.23 7.88
C LYS A 367 16.79 -14.71 8.40
N SER A 368 17.88 -14.42 7.69
CA SER A 368 19.21 -14.93 8.06
C SER A 368 19.82 -14.25 9.29
N PHE A 369 19.63 -12.94 9.45
CA PHE A 369 20.21 -12.18 10.55
C PHE A 369 19.34 -12.20 11.80
N LEU A 370 18.02 -12.08 11.63
CA LEU A 370 17.10 -11.72 12.71
C LEU A 370 15.97 -12.76 12.90
N GLU A 371 16.06 -13.90 12.22
CA GLU A 371 15.06 -14.98 12.25
C GLU A 371 13.64 -14.52 11.87
N VAL A 372 13.52 -13.44 11.10
CA VAL A 372 12.22 -12.95 10.63
C VAL A 372 11.56 -14.02 9.76
N SER A 373 10.30 -14.33 10.06
CA SER A 373 9.57 -15.43 9.41
C SER A 373 8.10 -15.13 9.11
N GLN A 374 7.65 -13.91 9.40
CA GLN A 374 6.28 -13.47 9.15
C GLN A 374 6.23 -11.98 8.81
N GLU A 375 5.31 -11.62 7.91
CA GLU A 375 4.97 -10.24 7.56
C GLU A 375 3.75 -9.76 8.38
N CYS A 376 3.88 -8.61 9.04
CA CYS A 376 2.75 -7.94 9.72
C CYS A 376 1.75 -7.35 8.71
N PHE A 377 2.19 -6.97 7.52
CA PHE A 377 1.30 -6.41 6.50
C PHE A 377 1.65 -7.01 5.15
N ALA A 378 0.76 -7.85 4.62
CA ALA A 378 0.87 -8.36 3.26
C ALA A 378 -0.51 -8.70 2.69
N SER A 379 -0.48 -9.46 1.60
CA SER A 379 -1.60 -10.06 0.90
C SER A 379 -1.09 -11.35 0.25
N PRO A 380 -1.97 -12.28 -0.13
CA PRO A 380 -1.55 -13.43 -0.94
C PRO A 380 -0.81 -13.01 -2.24
N LEU A 381 -1.09 -11.80 -2.74
CA LEU A 381 -0.47 -11.26 -3.95
C LEU A 381 0.99 -10.86 -3.71
N ASN A 382 1.32 -10.19 -2.60
CA ASN A 382 2.64 -9.60 -2.38
C ASN A 382 3.51 -10.29 -1.32
N CYS A 383 2.98 -11.23 -0.53
CA CYS A 383 3.74 -11.84 0.57
C CYS A 383 5.02 -12.55 0.12
N PHE A 384 6.09 -12.43 0.90
CA PHE A 384 7.31 -13.20 0.72
C PHE A 384 7.24 -14.53 1.49
N PHE A 385 6.79 -14.48 2.75
CA PHE A 385 6.62 -15.67 3.60
C PHE A 385 5.22 -16.28 3.40
N SER A 386 5.06 -17.54 3.83
CA SER A 386 3.75 -18.20 3.85
C SER A 386 2.90 -17.83 5.07
N GLN A 387 3.48 -17.13 6.05
CA GLN A 387 2.78 -16.59 7.21
C GLN A 387 2.77 -15.07 7.09
N PHE A 388 1.58 -14.49 7.04
CA PHE A 388 1.40 -13.06 6.94
C PHE A 388 0.04 -12.64 7.46
N CYS A 389 -0.04 -11.41 7.98
CA CYS A 389 -1.30 -10.74 8.24
C CYS A 389 -1.75 -9.96 6.99
N SER A 390 -3.06 -9.82 6.79
CA SER A 390 -3.62 -9.15 5.60
C SER A 390 -4.93 -8.42 5.88
N ALA A 391 -5.36 -7.60 4.92
CA ALA A 391 -6.53 -6.74 5.05
C ALA A 391 -7.88 -7.46 4.99
N PHE A 392 -7.97 -8.58 4.26
CA PHE A 392 -9.23 -9.28 4.00
C PHE A 392 -9.20 -10.73 4.53
N PRO A 393 -9.21 -10.94 5.86
CA PRO A 393 -9.10 -12.27 6.47
C PRO A 393 -10.10 -13.28 5.91
N GLU A 394 -11.32 -12.86 5.58
CA GLU A 394 -12.40 -13.71 5.12
C GLU A 394 -12.16 -14.34 3.74
N ILE A 395 -11.28 -13.74 2.92
CA ILE A 395 -10.86 -14.28 1.61
C ILE A 395 -9.44 -14.82 1.70
N ASP A 396 -8.55 -14.07 2.33
CA ASP A 396 -7.11 -14.35 2.31
C ASP A 396 -6.75 -15.57 3.16
N VAL A 397 -7.62 -15.99 4.10
CA VAL A 397 -7.43 -17.20 4.91
C VAL A 397 -7.26 -18.46 4.06
N PHE A 398 -7.94 -18.55 2.92
CA PHE A 398 -7.81 -19.70 2.01
C PHE A 398 -6.43 -19.78 1.34
N PHE A 399 -5.66 -18.69 1.43
CA PHE A 399 -4.31 -18.54 0.90
C PHE A 399 -3.26 -18.29 2.00
N GLY A 400 -3.60 -18.55 3.27
CA GLY A 400 -2.63 -18.57 4.38
C GLY A 400 -2.68 -17.38 5.33
N SER A 401 -3.51 -16.36 5.09
CA SER A 401 -3.57 -15.17 5.96
C SER A 401 -3.93 -15.49 7.42
N LEU A 402 -3.22 -14.86 8.33
CA LEU A 402 -3.41 -14.89 9.79
C LEU A 402 -4.40 -13.81 10.27
N GLY A 403 -4.95 -13.02 9.35
CA GLY A 403 -5.89 -11.94 9.60
C GLY A 403 -5.24 -10.58 9.77
N SER A 404 -5.96 -9.63 10.35
CA SER A 404 -5.44 -8.26 10.53
C SER A 404 -4.36 -8.23 11.60
N PHE A 405 -3.25 -7.53 11.35
CA PHE A 405 -2.21 -7.30 12.34
C PHE A 405 -2.74 -6.62 13.61
N PHE A 406 -3.68 -5.70 13.44
CA PHE A 406 -4.29 -4.98 14.55
C PHE A 406 -5.15 -5.86 15.48
N ASP A 407 -5.53 -7.05 14.99
CA ASP A 407 -6.28 -8.07 15.72
C ASP A 407 -5.41 -9.28 16.11
N TYR A 408 -4.10 -9.20 15.87
CA TYR A 408 -3.16 -10.30 16.06
C TYR A 408 -2.44 -10.17 17.41
N ASP A 409 -2.78 -11.03 18.36
CA ASP A 409 -2.19 -11.04 19.70
C ASP A 409 -0.89 -11.85 19.69
N ILE A 410 0.24 -11.14 19.63
CA ILE A 410 1.57 -11.73 19.50
C ILE A 410 2.18 -11.99 20.87
N ALA A 411 2.54 -13.24 21.14
CA ALA A 411 3.24 -13.63 22.35
C ALA A 411 4.74 -13.89 22.15
N GLU A 412 5.16 -14.35 20.96
CA GLU A 412 6.58 -14.49 20.58
C GLU A 412 6.75 -14.49 19.05
N GLY A 413 7.92 -14.06 18.57
CA GLY A 413 8.30 -14.14 17.16
C GLY A 413 9.18 -12.96 16.68
N SER A 414 9.65 -13.06 15.45
CA SER A 414 10.39 -12.00 14.74
C SER A 414 9.68 -11.68 13.42
N PHE A 415 9.34 -10.42 13.22
CA PHE A 415 8.41 -9.96 12.19
C PHE A 415 9.00 -8.85 11.33
N GLU A 416 8.73 -8.91 10.02
CA GLU A 416 8.84 -7.74 9.15
C GLU A 416 7.53 -6.94 9.27
N CYS A 417 7.65 -5.62 9.33
CA CYS A 417 6.49 -4.74 9.46
C CYS A 417 6.58 -3.53 8.52
N GLY A 418 6.10 -3.68 7.30
CA GLY A 418 5.90 -2.59 6.33
C GLY A 418 4.43 -2.16 6.21
N PRO A 419 3.89 -1.30 7.09
CA PRO A 419 2.49 -0.87 7.02
C PRO A 419 2.16 -0.07 5.75
N PRO A 420 0.90 -0.08 5.29
CA PRO A 420 0.43 0.82 4.23
C PRO A 420 0.70 2.30 4.54
N TYR A 421 1.04 3.08 3.51
CA TYR A 421 1.43 4.48 3.57
C TYR A 421 0.23 5.44 3.74
N THR A 422 -0.50 5.24 4.83
CA THR A 422 -1.47 6.20 5.37
C THR A 422 -1.07 6.55 6.80
N LEU A 423 -1.23 7.83 7.19
CA LEU A 423 -0.86 8.26 8.54
C LEU A 423 -1.63 7.47 9.59
N GLU A 424 -2.92 7.27 9.32
CA GLU A 424 -3.85 6.53 10.17
C GLU A 424 -3.38 5.09 10.45
N CYS A 425 -2.86 4.39 9.42
CA CYS A 425 -2.39 3.02 9.57
C CYS A 425 -1.01 2.96 10.26
N MET A 426 -0.09 3.84 9.88
CA MET A 426 1.27 3.86 10.45
C MET A 426 1.27 4.28 11.92
N ASP A 427 0.50 5.32 12.29
CA ASP A 427 0.35 5.76 13.69
C ASP A 427 -0.26 4.65 14.57
N ARG A 428 -1.26 3.94 14.04
CA ARG A 428 -1.83 2.76 14.74
C ARG A 428 -0.83 1.62 14.83
N THR A 429 0.02 1.43 13.83
CA THR A 429 1.04 0.38 13.80
C THR A 429 2.06 0.60 14.92
N ALA A 430 2.61 1.81 15.05
CA ALA A 430 3.54 2.16 16.13
C ALA A 430 2.89 1.91 17.51
N LYS A 431 1.67 2.40 17.72
CA LYS A 431 0.91 2.20 18.96
C LYS A 431 0.63 0.72 19.24
N HIS A 432 0.31 -0.07 18.22
CA HIS A 432 0.05 -1.50 18.39
C HIS A 432 1.34 -2.24 18.77
N ILE A 433 2.46 -1.99 18.10
CA ILE A 433 3.77 -2.58 18.43
C ILE A 433 4.16 -2.29 19.88
N ILE A 434 4.09 -1.02 20.30
CA ILE A 434 4.45 -0.60 21.67
C ILE A 434 3.53 -1.29 22.68
N ARG A 435 2.21 -1.29 22.46
CA ARG A 435 1.26 -1.98 23.34
C ARG A 435 1.50 -3.49 23.43
N THR A 436 1.89 -4.13 22.33
CA THR A 436 2.23 -5.56 22.30
C THR A 436 3.47 -5.83 23.14
N LEU A 437 4.49 -4.98 23.05
CA LEU A 437 5.71 -5.10 23.84
C LEU A 437 5.49 -4.80 25.33
N ASP A 438 4.66 -3.81 25.66
CA ASP A 438 4.26 -3.49 27.04
C ASP A 438 3.53 -4.65 27.74
N LYS A 439 2.75 -5.42 26.99
CA LYS A 439 2.05 -6.61 27.49
C LYS A 439 2.90 -7.86 27.47
N SER A 440 4.05 -7.85 26.78
CA SER A 440 4.86 -9.04 26.55
C SER A 440 5.48 -9.54 27.85
N GLU A 441 5.58 -10.87 27.96
CA GLU A 441 6.35 -11.48 29.05
C GLU A 441 7.84 -11.40 28.72
N ASN A 442 8.68 -10.90 29.64
CA ASN A 442 10.13 -10.77 29.45
C ASN A 442 10.88 -12.06 29.05
N ARG A 443 10.25 -13.24 29.17
CA ARG A 443 10.83 -14.53 28.77
C ARG A 443 10.53 -14.92 27.31
N ARG A 444 9.53 -14.30 26.69
CA ARG A 444 9.12 -14.61 25.31
C ARG A 444 9.70 -13.56 24.35
N PRO A 445 10.52 -13.96 23.37
CA PRO A 445 11.22 -13.02 22.52
C PRO A 445 10.27 -12.44 21.46
N ILE A 446 10.20 -11.11 21.36
CA ILE A 446 9.44 -10.40 20.32
C ILE A 446 10.34 -9.37 19.63
N MET A 447 10.38 -9.37 18.30
CA MET A 447 11.06 -8.35 17.50
C MET A 447 10.24 -7.94 16.28
N PHE A 448 10.20 -6.64 16.02
CA PHE A 448 9.67 -6.04 14.79
C PHE A 448 10.78 -5.27 14.08
N VAL A 449 10.93 -5.53 12.78
CA VAL A 449 11.74 -4.69 11.88
C VAL A 449 10.77 -3.87 11.05
N VAL A 450 10.62 -2.59 11.41
CA VAL A 450 9.56 -1.71 10.93
C VAL A 450 10.08 -0.84 9.79
N PHE A 451 9.48 -0.92 8.61
CA PHE A 451 9.82 -0.12 7.43
C PHE A 451 8.73 0.94 7.20
N VAL A 452 9.05 2.22 7.38
CA VAL A 452 8.11 3.33 7.21
C VAL A 452 8.73 4.45 6.37
N PRO A 453 7.94 5.22 5.61
CA PRO A 453 8.47 6.37 4.87
C PRO A 453 9.02 7.43 5.84
N GLU A 454 10.02 8.20 5.42
CA GLU A 454 10.59 9.29 6.23
C GLU A 454 9.73 10.57 6.08
N TRP A 455 8.59 10.65 6.78
CA TRP A 455 7.70 11.82 6.73
C TRP A 455 7.93 12.75 7.93
N ARG A 456 8.88 13.68 7.78
CA ARG A 456 9.33 14.60 8.84
C ARG A 456 8.87 16.06 8.76
N VAL A 457 8.12 16.45 7.73
CA VAL A 457 7.73 17.85 7.53
C VAL A 457 6.21 17.97 7.35
N PRO A 458 5.44 18.15 8.45
CA PRO A 458 5.85 17.98 9.87
C PRO A 458 6.08 16.50 10.23
N PRO A 459 6.75 16.18 11.35
CA PRO A 459 6.99 14.80 11.76
C PRO A 459 5.68 14.07 12.02
N ALA A 460 5.52 12.94 11.33
CA ALA A 460 4.40 12.04 11.56
C ALA A 460 4.49 11.40 12.96
N GLN A 461 3.34 11.13 13.56
CA GLN A 461 3.28 10.68 14.97
C GLN A 461 3.97 9.33 15.17
N TYR A 462 3.88 8.40 14.21
CA TYR A 462 4.59 7.12 14.31
C TYR A 462 6.12 7.27 14.46
N HIS A 463 6.75 8.31 13.89
CA HIS A 463 8.18 8.54 14.08
C HIS A 463 8.47 8.91 15.54
N LEU A 464 7.67 9.83 16.09
CA LEU A 464 7.79 10.27 17.48
C LEU A 464 7.57 9.08 18.44
N ASP A 465 6.48 8.32 18.23
CA ASP A 465 6.13 7.16 19.06
C ASP A 465 7.24 6.09 19.04
N LEU A 466 7.84 5.80 17.88
CA LEU A 466 8.91 4.80 17.75
C LEU A 466 10.25 5.28 18.30
N GLU A 467 10.60 6.56 18.13
CA GLU A 467 11.87 7.13 18.63
C GLU A 467 11.87 7.29 20.15
N GLU A 468 10.73 7.65 20.74
CA GLU A 468 10.59 7.79 22.20
C GLU A 468 10.42 6.42 22.90
N SER A 469 10.09 5.36 22.16
CA SER A 469 9.88 4.02 22.70
C SER A 469 11.16 3.43 23.29
N ALA A 470 11.10 2.99 24.55
CA ALA A 470 12.18 2.28 25.22
C ALA A 470 12.48 0.89 24.61
N TYR A 471 11.67 0.41 23.66
CA TYR A 471 11.88 -0.85 22.95
C TYR A 471 12.65 -0.70 21.63
N THR A 472 12.82 0.53 21.14
CA THR A 472 13.64 0.77 19.94
C THR A 472 15.10 0.60 20.32
N ARG A 473 15.77 -0.38 19.70
CA ARG A 473 17.17 -0.74 20.00
C ARG A 473 18.15 -0.17 18.98
N PHE A 474 17.71 0.02 17.75
CA PHE A 474 18.51 0.60 16.67
C PHE A 474 17.57 1.11 15.58
N HIS A 475 18.00 2.09 14.78
CA HIS A 475 17.29 2.53 13.58
C HIS A 475 18.23 3.22 12.59
N PHE A 476 17.83 3.26 11.32
CA PHE A 476 18.56 3.99 10.26
C PHE A 476 17.60 4.45 9.16
N CYS A 477 18.03 5.38 8.31
CA CYS A 477 17.24 5.87 7.18
C CYS A 477 17.92 5.56 5.83
N ALA A 478 17.22 4.83 4.95
CA ALA A 478 17.60 4.68 3.55
C ALA A 478 17.23 5.96 2.78
N PRO A 479 18.19 6.64 2.12
CA PRO A 479 17.92 7.95 1.50
C PRO A 479 16.93 7.87 0.33
N GLY A 480 16.04 8.86 0.24
CA GLY A 480 15.13 9.00 -0.89
C GLY A 480 15.88 9.19 -2.21
N GLY A 481 15.35 8.60 -3.27
CA GLY A 481 15.96 8.61 -4.60
C GLY A 481 17.22 7.75 -4.73
N LYS A 482 17.56 6.93 -3.72
CA LYS A 482 18.76 6.06 -3.73
C LYS A 482 18.47 4.58 -3.47
N HIS A 483 17.22 4.21 -3.23
CA HIS A 483 16.85 2.83 -2.89
C HIS A 483 15.55 2.41 -3.59
N TYR A 484 15.31 1.10 -3.61
CA TYR A 484 14.29 0.46 -4.43
C TYR A 484 13.29 -0.34 -3.61
N TYR A 485 12.05 -0.35 -4.08
CA TYR A 485 10.96 -1.21 -3.60
C TYR A 485 10.34 -1.97 -4.76
N VAL A 486 9.58 -3.02 -4.45
CA VAL A 486 8.82 -3.79 -5.43
C VAL A 486 7.47 -3.12 -5.70
N SER A 487 7.08 -3.03 -6.97
CA SER A 487 5.79 -2.49 -7.40
C SER A 487 4.61 -3.19 -6.73
N GLY A 488 3.60 -2.44 -6.27
CA GLY A 488 2.35 -3.00 -5.73
C GLY A 488 1.55 -3.81 -6.77
N GLU A 489 1.78 -3.56 -8.07
CA GLU A 489 1.20 -4.32 -9.19
C GLU A 489 2.02 -5.56 -9.56
N GLN A 490 2.95 -6.04 -8.71
CA GLN A 490 3.89 -7.12 -9.09
C GLN A 490 3.24 -8.42 -9.60
N HIS A 491 1.97 -8.64 -9.29
CA HIS A 491 1.19 -9.78 -9.77
C HIS A 491 0.83 -9.71 -11.26
N GLU A 492 0.78 -8.51 -11.82
CA GLU A 492 0.48 -8.25 -13.23
C GLU A 492 1.60 -8.76 -14.17
N PRO A 493 1.27 -9.36 -15.32
CA PRO A 493 2.27 -9.86 -16.27
C PRO A 493 3.33 -8.84 -16.69
N LYS A 494 2.92 -7.57 -16.87
CA LYS A 494 3.79 -6.46 -17.30
C LYS A 494 4.97 -6.22 -16.35
N CYS A 495 4.81 -6.53 -15.06
CA CYS A 495 5.80 -6.24 -14.01
C CYS A 495 6.96 -7.25 -13.98
N ILE A 496 6.85 -8.41 -14.66
CA ILE A 496 7.89 -9.47 -14.67
C ILE A 496 8.83 -9.38 -15.89
N ALA A 497 8.51 -8.54 -16.88
CA ALA A 497 9.28 -8.43 -18.11
C ALA A 497 10.68 -7.79 -17.95
N SER A 498 11.09 -7.38 -16.74
CA SER A 498 12.31 -6.60 -16.47
C SER A 498 13.29 -7.29 -15.51
N LYS A 499 13.60 -8.57 -15.75
CA LYS A 499 14.74 -9.22 -15.06
C LYS A 499 16.02 -8.40 -15.36
N GLY A 500 16.61 -7.79 -14.34
CA GLY A 500 17.93 -7.15 -14.41
C GLY A 500 17.97 -5.65 -14.76
N ALA A 501 16.84 -5.02 -15.09
CA ALA A 501 16.80 -3.59 -15.32
C ALA A 501 16.20 -2.87 -14.11
N LEU A 502 17.00 -2.06 -13.42
CA LEU A 502 16.50 -1.00 -12.55
C LEU A 502 15.87 0.04 -13.49
N THR A 503 14.62 -0.19 -13.91
CA THR A 503 13.98 0.71 -14.87
C THR A 503 13.52 1.96 -14.14
N ASN A 504 13.89 3.14 -14.66
CA ASN A 504 13.26 4.40 -14.29
C ASN A 504 11.80 4.51 -14.79
N GLU A 505 11.29 3.45 -15.44
CA GLU A 505 9.94 3.36 -15.97
C GLU A 505 9.00 2.68 -14.98
N LYS A 506 7.75 3.17 -14.88
CA LYS A 506 6.69 2.69 -13.99
C LYS A 506 6.18 1.25 -14.27
N VAL A 507 6.90 0.47 -15.08
CA VAL A 507 6.47 -0.85 -15.59
C VAL A 507 7.44 -1.96 -15.16
N GLY A 508 8.48 -1.64 -14.37
CA GLY A 508 9.43 -2.61 -13.83
C GLY A 508 8.98 -3.28 -12.53
N ARG A 509 9.66 -4.39 -12.16
CA ARG A 509 9.48 -5.04 -10.86
C ARG A 509 9.89 -4.12 -9.71
N TYR A 510 11.05 -3.50 -9.85
CA TYR A 510 11.62 -2.58 -8.86
C TYR A 510 11.45 -1.14 -9.33
N TYR A 511 11.12 -0.24 -8.40
CA TYR A 511 11.06 1.19 -8.66
C TYR A 511 11.86 1.95 -7.61
N LEU A 512 12.43 3.08 -8.02
CA LEU A 512 13.19 3.96 -7.15
C LEU A 512 12.23 4.74 -6.24
N VAL A 513 12.41 4.61 -4.93
CA VAL A 513 11.54 5.28 -3.96
C VAL A 513 11.92 6.76 -3.85
N PRO A 514 10.99 7.71 -4.05
CA PRO A 514 11.33 9.13 -4.08
C PRO A 514 11.57 9.74 -2.69
N HIS A 515 10.97 9.17 -1.65
CA HIS A 515 11.16 9.59 -0.25
C HIS A 515 12.12 8.65 0.47
N GLY A 516 12.65 9.07 1.62
CA GLY A 516 13.41 8.18 2.49
C GLY A 516 12.54 7.04 3.03
N THR A 517 13.19 5.97 3.46
CA THR A 517 12.56 4.88 4.21
C THR A 517 13.33 4.70 5.50
N HIS A 518 12.66 4.91 6.63
CA HIS A 518 13.20 4.66 7.94
C HIS A 518 12.96 3.21 8.35
N VAL A 519 13.98 2.58 8.93
CA VAL A 519 13.94 1.22 9.43
C VAL A 519 14.21 1.21 10.92
N TYR A 520 13.25 0.74 11.72
CA TYR A 520 13.37 0.63 13.18
C TYR A 520 13.47 -0.83 13.61
N PHE A 521 14.40 -1.14 14.52
CA PHE A 521 14.50 -2.44 15.18
C PHE A 521 13.91 -2.31 16.59
N VAL A 522 12.69 -2.83 16.77
CA VAL A 522 11.89 -2.65 17.99
C VAL A 522 11.67 -4.00 18.64
N CYS A 523 12.16 -4.20 19.87
CA CYS A 523 12.05 -5.50 20.55
C CYS A 523 12.10 -5.38 22.07
N ASN A 524 11.53 -6.39 22.74
CA ASN A 524 11.73 -6.56 24.18
C ASN A 524 13.11 -7.16 24.48
N ASP A 525 13.50 -7.24 25.76
CA ASP A 525 14.84 -7.73 26.14
C ASP A 525 15.11 -9.17 25.71
N ALA A 526 14.10 -10.05 25.76
CA ALA A 526 14.23 -11.41 25.24
C ALA A 526 14.44 -11.43 23.73
N GLY A 527 13.71 -10.60 22.99
CA GLY A 527 13.84 -10.43 21.54
C GLY A 527 15.22 -9.89 21.18
N PHE A 528 15.73 -8.90 21.91
CA PHE A 528 17.08 -8.37 21.73
C PHE A 528 18.13 -9.46 22.01
N LYS A 529 18.01 -10.20 23.11
CA LYS A 529 18.94 -11.28 23.42
C LYS A 529 18.94 -12.39 22.37
N ARG A 530 17.76 -12.77 21.86
CA ARG A 530 17.61 -13.86 20.89
C ARG A 530 18.00 -13.41 19.48
N TYR A 531 17.26 -12.46 18.93
CA TYR A 531 17.31 -12.12 17.51
C TYR A 531 18.43 -11.13 17.20
N ALA A 532 18.80 -10.27 18.16
CA ALA A 532 19.94 -9.36 18.04
C ALA A 532 21.23 -9.87 18.73
N LYS A 533 21.22 -11.11 19.24
CA LYS A 533 22.34 -11.69 20.02
C LYS A 533 22.79 -10.82 21.21
N GLY A 534 21.89 -9.98 21.73
CA GLY A 534 22.17 -9.05 22.82
C GLY A 534 23.18 -7.94 22.46
N SER A 535 23.32 -7.57 21.18
CA SER A 535 24.35 -6.66 20.71
C SER A 535 23.80 -5.64 19.70
N GLU A 536 23.97 -4.34 19.99
CA GLU A 536 23.66 -3.27 19.04
C GLU A 536 24.57 -3.35 17.80
N ASP A 537 25.86 -3.68 17.95
CA ASP A 537 26.78 -3.93 16.82
C ASP A 537 26.27 -5.03 15.87
N TYR A 538 25.49 -5.99 16.37
CA TYR A 538 24.88 -7.01 15.53
C TYR A 538 23.71 -6.45 14.71
N LEU A 539 22.89 -5.59 15.31
CA LEU A 539 21.84 -4.85 14.59
C LEU A 539 22.44 -3.89 13.56
N GLU A 540 23.54 -3.21 13.87
CA GLU A 540 24.25 -2.34 12.94
C GLU A 540 24.73 -3.12 11.70
N LYS A 541 25.33 -4.30 11.90
CA LYS A 541 25.74 -5.17 10.78
C LYS A 541 24.56 -5.64 9.94
N ALA A 542 23.43 -5.95 10.57
CA ALA A 542 22.21 -6.30 9.85
C ALA A 542 21.69 -5.07 9.06
N ALA A 543 21.70 -3.88 9.65
CA ALA A 543 21.29 -2.63 9.02
C ALA A 543 22.16 -2.28 7.81
N ASP A 544 23.49 -2.42 7.90
CA ASP A 544 24.41 -2.21 6.77
C ASP A 544 24.06 -3.12 5.58
N ASP A 545 23.81 -4.41 5.82
CA ASP A 545 23.48 -5.35 4.74
C ASP A 545 22.05 -5.10 4.18
N ILE A 546 21.09 -4.77 5.03
CA ILE A 546 19.73 -4.37 4.61
C ILE A 546 19.80 -3.11 3.74
N LEU A 547 20.54 -2.08 4.16
CA LEU A 547 20.69 -0.83 3.40
C LEU A 547 21.36 -1.08 2.04
N ARG A 548 22.42 -1.89 2.01
CA ARG A 548 23.10 -2.30 0.78
C ARG A 548 22.13 -2.95 -0.21
N VAL A 549 21.29 -3.87 0.26
CA VAL A 549 20.29 -4.55 -0.57
C VAL A 549 19.13 -3.62 -0.96
N LEU A 550 18.73 -2.67 -0.11
CA LEU A 550 17.74 -1.65 -0.48
C LEU A 550 18.25 -0.77 -1.63
N MET A 551 19.54 -0.44 -1.62
CA MET A 551 20.20 0.34 -2.66
C MET A 551 20.46 -0.46 -3.94
N ASP A 552 20.71 -1.77 -3.84
CA ASP A 552 20.77 -2.69 -4.99
C ASP A 552 19.95 -3.97 -4.75
N PRO A 553 18.67 -4.01 -5.15
CA PRO A 553 17.79 -5.15 -4.88
C PRO A 553 18.20 -6.42 -5.61
N LEU A 554 19.04 -6.32 -6.65
CA LEU A 554 19.57 -7.46 -7.38
C LEU A 554 20.77 -8.11 -6.67
N ASP A 555 21.23 -7.52 -5.56
CA ASP A 555 22.33 -8.02 -4.75
C ASP A 555 23.60 -8.28 -5.58
N ARG A 556 23.91 -7.37 -6.52
CA ARG A 556 25.10 -7.50 -7.36
C ARG A 556 26.31 -7.14 -6.49
N ASN A 557 27.30 -8.02 -6.46
CA ASN A 557 28.50 -7.96 -5.61
C ASN A 557 29.45 -6.76 -5.89
N ASP A 558 28.98 -5.68 -6.49
CA ASP A 558 29.80 -4.50 -6.72
C ASP A 558 29.73 -3.54 -5.51
N ASN A 559 30.80 -3.63 -4.71
CA ASN A 559 31.38 -2.60 -3.84
C ASN A 559 31.06 -2.61 -2.33
N ASN A 560 32.16 -2.40 -1.59
CA ASN A 560 32.29 -2.02 -0.18
C ASN A 560 31.54 -0.71 0.12
N MET A 561 30.23 -0.77 0.12
CA MET A 561 29.34 0.36 0.33
C MET A 561 28.85 0.36 1.79
N HIS A 562 29.68 0.90 2.70
CA HIS A 562 29.32 1.14 4.10
C HIS A 562 28.54 2.46 4.19
N TYR A 563 27.22 2.41 4.35
CA TYR A 563 26.38 3.62 4.32
C TYR A 563 25.52 3.86 5.56
N ALA A 564 25.35 2.90 6.49
CA ALA A 564 24.46 3.15 7.62
C ALA A 564 24.97 4.29 8.53
N ARG A 565 26.28 4.53 8.55
CA ARG A 565 26.94 5.57 9.37
C ARG A 565 26.57 7.01 9.02
N ASP A 566 26.08 7.29 7.80
CA ASP A 566 25.82 8.64 7.31
C ASP A 566 24.38 9.16 7.56
N TYR A 567 23.44 8.31 8.01
CA TYR A 567 22.01 8.62 7.96
C TYR A 567 21.25 8.19 9.23
N VAL A 568 21.55 8.85 10.35
CA VAL A 568 20.67 8.89 11.52
C VAL A 568 20.07 10.30 11.62
N THR A 569 18.76 10.42 11.52
CA THR A 569 18.03 11.68 11.73
C THR A 569 17.72 11.87 13.21
N ILE A 570 18.08 13.02 13.79
CA ILE A 570 17.54 13.46 15.09
C ILE A 570 16.51 14.56 14.84
N GLY A 571 15.29 14.39 15.37
CA GLY A 571 14.29 15.39 15.78
C GLY A 571 13.84 16.52 14.81
N ASN A 572 14.77 17.16 14.11
CA ASN A 572 14.56 18.37 13.31
C ASN A 572 14.93 18.19 11.82
N GLY A 573 15.25 16.97 11.38
CA GLY A 573 15.63 16.69 9.98
C GLY A 573 17.10 16.99 9.64
N GLU A 574 17.94 17.27 10.64
CA GLU A 574 19.39 17.36 10.46
C GLU A 574 20.01 15.95 10.42
N LEU A 575 20.91 15.73 9.46
CA LEU A 575 21.70 14.50 9.34
C LEU A 575 22.87 14.56 10.33
N ILE A 576 22.93 13.62 11.27
CA ILE A 576 24.08 13.49 12.17
C ILE A 576 24.93 12.30 11.72
N ASP A 577 26.23 12.53 11.63
CA ASP A 577 27.20 11.45 11.51
C ASP A 577 27.30 10.75 12.88
N TRP A 578 26.79 9.53 12.96
CA TRP A 578 26.70 8.75 14.20
C TRP A 578 28.07 8.50 14.84
N SER A 579 29.13 8.44 14.01
CA SER A 579 30.49 8.18 14.48
C SER A 579 31.13 9.41 15.13
N THR A 580 30.76 10.62 14.70
CA THR A 580 31.31 11.88 15.21
C THR A 580 30.37 12.60 16.18
N LYS A 581 29.07 12.25 16.16
CA LYS A 581 27.98 13.00 16.81
C LYS A 581 27.89 14.47 16.34
N GLU A 582 28.41 14.78 15.15
CA GLU A 582 28.37 16.12 14.57
C GLU A 582 27.20 16.28 13.58
N VAL A 583 26.55 17.43 13.62
CA VAL A 583 25.50 17.85 12.67
C VAL A 583 26.13 18.21 11.33
N LYS A 584 25.75 17.53 10.24
CA LYS A 584 26.10 17.98 8.88
C LYS A 584 25.24 19.18 8.53
N THR A 585 25.73 20.39 8.83
CA THR A 585 25.21 21.61 8.19
C THR A 585 25.64 21.59 6.73
N ASP A 586 24.70 21.66 5.79
CA ASP A 586 24.98 21.92 4.37
C ASP A 586 25.70 23.28 4.25
N GLN A 587 27.03 23.26 4.34
CA GLN A 587 27.82 24.36 3.83
C GLN A 587 27.81 24.25 2.31
N VAL A 588 26.84 24.91 1.70
CA VAL A 588 26.98 25.43 0.34
C VAL A 588 28.28 26.25 0.34
N GLN A 589 29.37 25.66 -0.15
CA GLN A 589 30.58 26.40 -0.44
C GLN A 589 30.26 27.36 -1.58
N GLU A 590 29.94 28.61 -1.23
CA GLU A 590 30.03 29.72 -2.16
C GLU A 590 31.46 29.75 -2.75
N PRO A 591 31.62 29.81 -4.09
CA PRO A 591 32.92 29.97 -4.67
C PRO A 591 33.45 31.36 -4.31
N LYS A 592 34.45 31.40 -3.42
CA LYS A 592 35.20 32.62 -3.10
C LYS A 592 35.81 33.21 -4.37
N LEU A 593 35.18 34.25 -4.92
CA LEU A 593 35.82 35.15 -5.89
C LEU A 593 37.03 35.79 -5.20
N LYS A 594 38.24 35.35 -5.56
CA LYS A 594 39.46 36.10 -5.29
C LYS A 594 39.47 37.32 -6.22
N MET A 595 39.08 38.49 -5.69
CA MET A 595 39.50 39.77 -6.26
C MET A 595 41.02 39.90 -6.06
N GLY A 596 41.77 39.59 -7.11
CA GLY A 596 43.17 39.97 -7.23
C GLY A 596 43.25 41.42 -7.71
N LEU A 597 43.39 42.35 -6.78
CA LEU A 597 44.01 43.64 -7.07
C LEU A 597 45.49 43.40 -7.38
N LYS A 598 45.89 43.67 -8.62
CA LYS A 598 47.25 44.07 -8.98
C LYS A 598 47.13 45.28 -9.89
N GLY A 599 47.93 46.31 -9.58
CA GLY A 599 47.88 47.65 -10.17
C GLY A 599 48.55 47.76 -11.52
#